data_AF-A0A9E1AH39-F1
#
_entry.id   AF-A0A9E1AH39-F1
#
_cell.length_a   1.000
_cell.length_b   1.000
_cell.length_c   1.000
_cell.angle_alpha   90.00
_cell.angle_beta   90.00
_cell.angle_gamma   90.00
#
_symmetry.space_group_name_H-M   'P 1'
#
loop_
_entity.id
_entity.type
_entity.pdbx_description
1 polymer ?
#
loop_
_entity_poly.entity_id
_entity_poly.type
_entity_poly.pdbx_seq_one_letter_code
_entity_poly.pdbx_strand_id
1 'polypeptide(L)' 'MREREAFRDQLQSLREQFAGQEVLTLDQSSKLLGLDRAALLGDKDFPAKKVGKKYIIPIVPLARWMATW' A
#
# COMPACT_ATOMS: atom_id res chain seq x y z
N MET A 1 11.04 -4.42 17.91
CA MET A 1 9.75 -4.96 18.43
C MET A 1 8.57 -4.18 17.86
N ARG A 2 8.58 -2.84 17.99
CA ARG A 2 7.54 -1.91 17.50
C ARG A 2 7.22 -1.98 15.99
N GLU A 3 8.22 -1.99 15.11
CA GLU A 3 8.00 -2.03 13.64
C GLU A 3 7.30 -3.33 13.19
N ARG A 4 7.63 -4.46 13.82
CA ARG A 4 7.01 -5.77 13.53
C ARG A 4 5.55 -5.83 13.97
N GLU A 5 5.19 -5.08 15.01
CA GLU A 5 3.80 -4.97 15.48
C GLU A 5 3.01 -4.05 14.56
N ALA A 6 3.54 -2.87 14.26
CA ALA A 6 2.94 -1.96 13.28
C ALA A 6 2.71 -2.65 11.92
N PHE A 7 3.69 -3.39 11.40
CA PHE A 7 3.50 -4.15 10.15
C PHE A 7 2.35 -5.15 10.23
N ARG A 8 2.21 -5.89 11.35
CA ARG A 8 1.14 -6.88 11.50
C ARG A 8 -0.22 -6.22 11.57
N ASP A 9 -0.33 -5.13 12.32
CA ASP A 9 -1.57 -4.37 12.45
C ASP A 9 -1.98 -3.77 11.10
N GLN A 10 -1.05 -3.14 10.37
CA GLN A 10 -1.31 -2.59 9.04
C GLN A 10 -1.71 -3.67 8.03
N LEU A 11 -1.01 -4.81 8.03
CA LEU A 11 -1.34 -5.91 7.14
C LEU A 11 -2.74 -6.48 7.42
N GLN A 12 -3.09 -6.60 8.70
CA GLN A 12 -4.41 -7.09 9.10
C GLN A 12 -5.50 -6.11 8.65
N SER A 13 -5.36 -4.81 8.95
CA SER A 13 -6.34 -3.81 8.53
C SER A 13 -6.52 -3.76 7.00
N LEU A 14 -5.43 -3.85 6.23
CA LEU A 14 -5.50 -3.89 4.77
C LEU A 14 -6.24 -5.14 4.26
N ARG A 15 -6.00 -6.31 4.86
CA ARG A 15 -6.67 -7.56 4.47
C ARG A 15 -8.15 -7.57 4.81
N GLU A 16 -8.53 -6.96 5.92
CA GLU A 16 -9.93 -6.80 6.32
C GLU A 16 -10.64 -5.81 5.38
N GLN A 17 -10.02 -4.67 5.09
CA GLN A 17 -10.61 -3.64 4.23
C GLN A 17 -10.70 -4.05 2.75
N PHE A 18 -9.75 -4.83 2.26
CA PHE A 18 -9.65 -5.25 0.87
C PHE A 18 -9.69 -6.78 0.73
N ALA A 19 -10.64 -7.41 1.43
CA ALA A 19 -10.79 -8.86 1.46
C ALA A 19 -10.82 -9.48 0.04
N GLY A 20 -10.02 -10.53 -0.16
CA GLY A 20 -9.89 -11.24 -1.43
C GLY A 20 -9.00 -10.56 -2.47
N GLN A 21 -8.41 -9.40 -2.16
CA GLN A 21 -7.44 -8.74 -3.03
C GLN A 21 -6.02 -8.99 -2.52
N GLU A 22 -5.09 -9.29 -3.42
CA GLU A 22 -3.65 -9.36 -3.12
C GLU A 22 -2.91 -8.06 -3.50
N VAL A 23 -3.54 -7.24 -4.35
CA VAL A 23 -3.02 -5.98 -4.88
C VAL A 23 -4.11 -4.92 -4.88
N LEU A 24 -3.72 -3.67 -4.64
CA LEU A 24 -4.57 -2.51 -4.82
C LEU A 24 -4.24 -1.80 -6.13
N THR A 25 -5.22 -1.09 -6.68
CA THR A 25 -5.00 -0.09 -7.72
C THR A 25 -4.42 1.19 -7.09
N LEU A 26 -3.77 2.02 -7.92
CA LEU A 26 -3.28 3.32 -7.48
C LEU A 26 -4.40 4.21 -6.91
N ASP A 27 -5.61 4.08 -7.43
CA ASP A 27 -6.79 4.78 -6.92
C ASP A 27 -7.23 4.32 -5.53
N GLN A 28 -7.27 3.01 -5.30
CA GLN A 28 -7.53 2.47 -3.97
C GLN A 28 -6.48 2.94 -2.96
N SER A 29 -5.19 2.91 -3.33
CA SER A 29 -4.12 3.40 -2.49
C SER A 29 -4.21 4.90 -2.23
N SER A 30 -4.50 5.71 -3.24
CA SER A 30 -4.70 7.16 -3.08
C SER A 30 -5.84 7.46 -2.11
N LYS A 31 -6.97 6.77 -2.27
CA LYS A 31 -8.14 6.92 -1.40
C LYS A 31 -7.87 6.44 0.03
N LEU A 32 -7.19 5.30 0.18
CA LEU A 32 -6.83 4.75 1.48
C LEU A 32 -5.96 5.72 2.28
N LEU A 33 -4.99 6.37 1.61
CA LEU A 33 -3.95 7.16 2.26
C LEU A 33 -4.27 8.66 2.32
N GLY A 34 -5.31 9.10 1.61
CA GLY A 34 -5.63 10.52 1.47
C GLY A 34 -4.56 11.31 0.71
N LEU A 35 -3.78 10.63 -0.14
CA LEU A 35 -2.70 11.22 -0.93
C LEU A 35 -3.06 11.25 -2.40
N ASP A 36 -2.60 12.28 -3.11
CA ASP A 36 -2.73 12.34 -4.54
C ASP A 36 -1.80 11.33 -5.25
N ARG A 37 -2.18 10.94 -6.46
CA ARG A 37 -1.44 9.95 -7.25
C ARG A 37 0.01 10.39 -7.55
N ALA A 38 0.25 11.70 -7.70
CA ALA A 38 1.56 12.22 -8.03
C ALA A 38 2.51 12.15 -6.83
N ALA A 39 2.01 12.45 -5.63
CA ALA A 39 2.73 12.26 -4.38
C ALA A 39 3.12 10.79 -4.18
N LEU A 40 2.18 9.86 -4.37
CA LEU A 40 2.46 8.42 -4.25
C LEU A 40 3.49 7.92 -5.27
N LEU A 41 3.41 8.37 -6.52
CA LEU A 41 4.37 7.96 -7.55
C LEU A 41 5.71 8.71 -7.48
N GLY A 42 5.76 9.83 -6.76
CA GLY A 42 6.97 10.60 -6.50
C GLY A 42 7.81 10.03 -5.36
N ASP A 43 7.21 9.25 -4.46
CA ASP A 43 7.92 8.50 -3.44
C ASP A 43 8.58 7.25 -4.06
N LYS A 44 9.92 7.22 -4.03
CA LYS A 44 10.74 6.12 -4.56
C LYS A 44 10.56 4.80 -3.78
N ASP A 45 10.13 4.88 -2.53
CA ASP A 45 9.98 3.75 -1.62
C ASP A 45 8.53 3.23 -1.62
N PHE A 46 7.60 3.96 -2.25
CA PHE A 46 6.23 3.52 -2.43
C PHE A 46 6.17 2.27 -3.33
N PRO A 47 5.51 1.17 -2.91
CA PRO A 47 5.60 -0.12 -3.58
C PRO A 47 4.70 -0.25 -4.81
N ALA A 48 4.68 0.76 -5.68
CA ALA A 48 3.96 0.74 -6.94
C ALA A 48 4.72 -0.07 -8.00
N LYS A 49 4.03 -0.99 -8.66
CA LYS A 49 4.54 -1.72 -9.83
C LYS A 49 3.72 -1.38 -11.06
N LYS A 50 4.39 -0.93 -12.12
CA LYS A 50 3.72 -0.66 -13.41
C LYS A 50 3.53 -1.97 -14.18
N VAL A 51 2.28 -2.29 -14.52
CA VAL A 51 1.89 -3.46 -15.31
C VAL A 51 1.09 -2.96 -16.51
N GLY A 52 1.72 -2.96 -17.68
CA GLY A 52 1.18 -2.32 -18.88
C GLY A 52 0.93 -0.82 -18.65
N LYS A 53 -0.34 -0.40 -18.77
CA LYS A 53 -0.76 1.00 -18.61
C LYS A 53 -1.26 1.33 -17.19
N LYS A 54 -1.23 0.38 -16.26
CA LYS A 54 -1.77 0.54 -14.89
C LYS A 54 -0.69 0.30 -13.84
N TYR A 55 -0.95 0.76 -12.63
CA TYR A 55 -0.14 0.44 -11.45
C TYR A 55 -0.89 -0.53 -10.54
N ILE A 56 -0.16 -1.50 -10.00
CA ILE A 56 -0.60 -2.39 -8.94
C ILE A 56 0.28 -2.17 -7.70
N ILE A 57 -0.35 -2.17 -6.53
CA ILE A 57 0.30 -1.95 -5.23
C ILE A 57 0.07 -3.21 -4.40
N PRO A 58 1.07 -4.09 -4.26
CA PRO A 58 0.89 -5.32 -3.51
C PRO A 58 0.68 -5.05 -2.01
N ILE A 59 -0.32 -5.70 -1.40
CA ILE A 59 -0.76 -5.40 -0.02
C ILE A 59 0.36 -5.59 1.00
N VAL A 60 1.16 -6.65 0.88
CA VAL A 60 2.24 -6.94 1.86
C VAL A 60 3.34 -5.86 1.82
N PRO A 61 3.92 -5.51 0.66
CA PRO A 61 4.80 -4.35 0.52
C PRO A 61 4.16 -3.03 1.00
N LEU A 62 2.88 -2.80 0.70
CA LEU A 62 2.19 -1.59 1.18
C LEU A 62 2.14 -1.55 2.71
N ALA A 63 1.78 -2.65 3.37
CA ALA A 63 1.77 -2.76 4.82
C ALA A 63 3.17 -2.53 5.43
N ARG A 64 4.23 -3.02 4.77
CA ARG A 64 5.61 -2.78 5.20
C ARG A 64 5.99 -1.32 5.10
N TRP A 65 5.70 -0.70 3.94
CA TRP A 65 5.91 0.73 3.77
C TRP A 65 5.14 1.45 4.89
N MET A 66 3.84 1.21 5.09
CA MET A 66 3.01 1.77 6.19
C MET A 66 3.59 1.69 7.59
N ALA A 67 4.40 0.68 7.87
CA ALA A 67 5.03 0.50 9.18
C ALA A 67 6.28 1.37 9.41
N THR A 68 6.80 2.02 8.36
CA THR A 68 8.04 2.82 8.40
C THR A 68 7.81 4.33 8.30
N TRP A 69 6.56 4.80 8.36
CA TRP A 69 6.22 6.22 8.20
C TRP A 69 6.35 6.97 9.53
#